data_AF-A0A836G880-F1
#
_entry.id   AF-A0A836G880-F1
#
_cell.length_a   1.000
_cell.length_b   1.000
_cell.length_c   1.000
_cell.angle_alpha   90.00
_cell.angle_beta   90.00
_cell.angle_gamma   90.00
#
_symmetry.space_group_name_H-M   'P 1'
#
loop_
_entity.id
_entity.type
_entity.pdbx_description
1 polymer ?
#
loop_
_entity_poly.entity_id
_entity_poly.type
_entity_poly.pdbx_seq_one_letter_code
_entity_poly.pdbx_strand_id
1 'polypeptide(L)'
;MLHITYALLGHGQYKTRLKKRMVGFIPKVIPRKIRNNMVALRSEANTGHMEGYIKTEAERLDATGRKLQKVMWDPVLQRYTLMKETKMRGPFLTKSNIARKVDFPIGAQRGVQLGSKK
;
A
#
# COMPACT_ATOMS: atom_id res chain seq x y z
N MET A 1 -37.02 50.61 -2.91
CA MET A 1 -35.99 49.62 -2.54
C MET A 1 -36.51 48.19 -2.67
N LEU A 2 -36.76 47.70 -3.90
CA LEU A 2 -37.26 46.33 -4.14
C LEU A 2 -36.77 45.78 -5.50
N HIS A 3 -35.57 46.18 -5.95
CA HIS A 3 -35.01 45.75 -7.25
C HIS A 3 -33.71 44.95 -7.12
N ILE A 4 -33.15 44.81 -5.90
CA ILE A 4 -31.91 44.06 -5.65
C ILE A 4 -32.20 42.59 -5.26
N THR A 5 -33.44 42.27 -4.90
CA THR A 5 -33.85 40.91 -4.50
C THR A 5 -34.07 39.96 -5.69
N TYR A 6 -34.30 40.47 -6.91
CA TYR A 6 -34.48 39.63 -8.11
C TYR A 6 -33.17 39.15 -8.75
N ALA A 7 -32.04 39.85 -8.52
CA ALA A 7 -30.73 39.41 -9.00
C ALA A 7 -30.20 38.18 -8.24
N LEU A 8 -30.68 37.94 -7.02
CA LEU A 8 -30.35 36.76 -6.20
C LEU A 8 -31.26 35.55 -6.49
N LEU A 9 -32.37 35.75 -7.22
CA LEU A 9 -33.25 34.66 -7.68
C LEU A 9 -32.80 34.03 -9.01
N GLY A 10 -31.89 34.68 -9.75
CA GLY A 10 -31.35 34.19 -11.04
C GLY A 10 -30.11 33.29 -10.95
N HIS A 11 -29.45 33.21 -9.78
CA HIS A 11 -28.17 32.50 -9.63
C HIS A 11 -28.10 31.52 -8.44
N GLY A 12 -29.22 31.22 -7.77
CA GLY A 12 -29.23 30.49 -6.49
C GLY A 12 -29.67 29.03 -6.51
N GLN A 13 -30.13 28.47 -7.64
CA GLN A 13 -30.58 27.08 -7.71
C GLN A 13 -30.20 26.37 -9.02
N TYR A 14 -28.90 26.25 -9.29
CA TYR A 14 -28.41 25.02 -9.95
C TYR A 14 -28.24 23.89 -8.91
N LYS A 15 -29.26 23.70 -8.07
CA LYS A 15 -29.67 22.35 -7.64
C LYS A 15 -30.60 21.79 -8.71
N THR A 16 -30.17 21.81 -9.97
CA THR A 16 -30.78 20.96 -10.99
C THR A 16 -30.39 19.53 -10.65
N ARG A 17 -31.23 18.91 -9.82
CA ARG A 17 -31.89 17.60 -10.03
C ARG A 17 -31.29 16.65 -11.09
N LEU A 18 -29.97 16.53 -11.14
CA LEU A 18 -29.22 15.41 -11.73
C LEU A 18 -28.69 14.53 -10.60
N LYS A 19 -29.45 14.45 -9.51
CA LYS A 19 -29.52 13.29 -8.63
C LYS A 19 -30.29 12.16 -9.33
N LYS A 20 -30.04 11.94 -10.64
CA LYS A 20 -30.27 10.64 -11.24
C LYS A 20 -29.29 9.75 -10.48
N ARG A 21 -29.83 8.94 -9.56
CA ARG A 21 -29.13 7.79 -9.00
C ARG A 21 -28.67 6.96 -10.19
N MET A 22 -27.49 7.24 -10.70
CA MET A 22 -26.78 6.27 -11.51
C MET A 22 -26.32 5.22 -10.52
N VAL A 23 -27.21 4.26 -10.26
CA VAL A 23 -26.81 2.96 -9.73
C VAL A 23 -25.79 2.44 -10.74
N GLY A 24 -24.50 2.54 -10.40
CA GLY A 24 -23.38 2.15 -11.27
C GLY A 24 -22.44 3.26 -11.75
N PHE A 25 -22.73 4.55 -11.58
CA PHE A 25 -21.75 5.62 -11.90
C PHE A 25 -21.02 6.03 -10.64
N ILE A 26 -19.95 5.30 -10.32
CA ILE A 26 -18.87 5.86 -9.50
C ILE A 26 -18.25 6.92 -10.40
N PRO A 27 -18.39 8.23 -10.09
CA PRO A 27 -17.67 9.23 -10.88
C PRO A 27 -16.23 8.77 -10.86
N LYS A 28 -15.60 8.58 -12.04
CA LYS A 28 -14.16 8.38 -12.15
C LYS A 28 -13.59 9.48 -11.26
N VAL A 29 -13.21 9.11 -10.04
CA VAL A 29 -12.68 10.04 -9.07
C VAL A 29 -11.45 10.48 -9.79
N ILE A 30 -11.49 11.68 -10.38
CA ILE A 30 -10.31 12.33 -10.93
C ILE A 30 -9.32 12.14 -9.80
N PRO A 31 -8.29 11.28 -9.96
CA PRO A 31 -7.45 10.95 -8.85
C PRO A 31 -6.82 12.29 -8.53
N ARG A 32 -7.29 12.95 -7.45
CA ARG A 32 -6.68 14.17 -6.95
C ARG A 32 -5.23 13.79 -6.96
N LYS A 33 -4.38 14.45 -7.76
CA LYS A 33 -2.97 14.08 -7.92
C LYS A 33 -2.43 13.91 -6.50
N ILE A 34 -2.40 12.68 -5.98
CA ILE A 34 -2.01 12.41 -4.60
C ILE A 34 -0.53 12.64 -4.69
N ARG A 35 -0.16 13.86 -4.33
CA ARG A 35 1.16 14.42 -4.46
C ARG A 35 2.03 13.52 -3.58
N ASN A 36 2.67 12.55 -4.24
CA ASN A 36 3.61 11.57 -3.71
C ASN A 36 2.97 10.40 -2.95
N ASN A 37 2.49 9.40 -3.70
CA ASN A 37 2.11 8.09 -3.17
C ASN A 37 3.39 7.27 -2.87
N MET A 38 4.23 7.81 -1.98
CA MET A 38 5.47 7.18 -1.53
C MET A 38 5.13 6.04 -0.57
N VAL A 39 5.68 4.87 -0.86
CA VAL A 39 5.52 3.67 -0.06
C VAL A 39 6.89 3.10 0.28
N ALA A 40 6.98 2.35 1.37
CA ALA A 40 8.20 1.66 1.74
C ALA A 40 8.15 0.24 1.18
N LEU A 41 9.21 -0.20 0.53
CA LEU A 41 9.43 -1.60 0.20
C LEU A 41 10.33 -2.18 1.28
N ARG A 42 9.78 -3.06 2.13
CA ARG A 42 10.51 -3.69 3.23
C ARG A 42 10.81 -5.15 2.91
N SER A 43 12.01 -5.60 3.30
CA SER A 43 12.45 -7.00 3.13
C SER A 43 11.50 -7.99 3.78
N GLU A 44 11.04 -8.96 2.98
CA GLU A 44 10.21 -10.07 3.44
C GLU A 44 10.99 -11.07 4.29
N ALA A 45 12.32 -11.09 4.16
CA ALA A 45 13.18 -11.85 5.06
C ALA A 45 13.20 -11.29 6.50
N ASN A 46 12.44 -10.23 6.78
CA ASN A 46 12.27 -9.59 8.09
C ASN A 46 13.58 -9.09 8.71
N THR A 47 14.53 -8.64 7.89
CA THR A 47 15.76 -7.96 8.34
C THR A 47 15.52 -6.54 8.85
N GLY A 48 14.37 -5.95 8.49
CA GLY A 48 14.05 -4.56 8.80
C GLY A 48 14.57 -3.57 7.77
N HIS A 49 15.33 -4.02 6.76
CA HIS A 49 15.74 -3.18 5.65
C HIS A 49 14.53 -2.67 4.86
N MET A 50 14.59 -1.40 4.46
CA MET A 50 13.56 -0.73 3.69
C MET A 50 14.16 0.17 2.62
N GLU A 51 13.45 0.29 1.51
CA GLU A 51 13.72 1.28 0.49
C GLU A 51 12.47 2.11 0.21
N GLY A 52 12.64 3.43 0.05
CA GLY A 52 11.56 4.31 -0.36
C GLY A 52 11.25 4.09 -1.84
N TYR A 53 9.98 3.86 -2.15
CA TYR A 53 9.51 3.60 -3.50
C TYR A 53 8.39 4.56 -3.91
N ILE A 54 8.52 5.12 -5.12
CA ILE A 54 7.50 5.96 -5.73
C ILE A 54 6.73 5.09 -6.71
N LYS A 55 5.46 4.80 -6.39
CA LYS A 55 4.60 4.02 -7.29
C LYS A 55 4.47 4.66 -8.67
N THR A 56 4.48 3.84 -9.70
CA THR A 56 4.15 4.23 -11.08
C THR A 56 2.66 4.56 -11.22
N GLU A 57 2.25 5.17 -12.34
CA GLU A 57 0.83 5.51 -12.55
C GLU A 57 -0.06 4.26 -12.61
N ALA A 58 0.43 3.17 -13.22
CA ALA A 58 -0.29 1.90 -13.28
C ALA A 58 -0.52 1.31 -11.89
N GLU A 59 0.51 1.27 -11.04
CA GLU A 59 0.42 0.74 -9.67
C GLU A 59 -0.40 1.63 -8.72
N ARG A 60 -0.59 2.91 -9.07
CA ARG A 60 -1.50 3.82 -8.35
C ARG A 60 -2.96 3.60 -8.74
N LEU A 61 -3.20 3.28 -10.00
CA LEU A 61 -4.54 3.09 -10.56
C LEU A 61 -5.06 1.66 -10.32
N ASP A 62 -4.19 0.75 -9.91
CA ASP A 62 -4.51 -0.67 -9.83
C ASP A 62 -5.67 -0.94 -8.84
N ALA A 63 -6.83 -1.29 -9.39
CA ALA A 63 -8.06 -1.54 -8.62
C ALA A 63 -8.03 -2.90 -7.89
N THR A 64 -6.95 -3.66 -8.04
CA THR A 64 -6.78 -5.00 -7.46
C THR A 64 -6.69 -4.98 -5.93
N GLY A 65 -6.35 -3.84 -5.33
CA GLY A 65 -6.18 -3.69 -3.88
C GLY A 65 -5.00 -4.49 -3.30
N ARG A 66 -4.15 -5.06 -4.16
CA ARG A 66 -2.99 -5.86 -3.75
C ARG A 66 -1.81 -4.96 -3.40
N LYS A 67 -0.98 -5.44 -2.47
CA LYS A 67 0.29 -4.79 -2.11
C LYS A 67 1.35 -5.09 -3.15
N LEU A 68 2.21 -4.12 -3.46
CA LEU A 68 3.35 -4.34 -4.34
C LEU A 68 4.35 -5.30 -3.69
N GLN A 69 4.94 -6.15 -4.54
CA GLN A 69 6.03 -7.03 -4.19
C GLN A 69 7.06 -7.02 -5.32
N LYS A 70 8.33 -6.82 -4.98
CA LYS A 70 9.41 -6.68 -5.97
C LYS A 70 10.69 -7.33 -5.47
N VAL A 71 11.42 -8.00 -6.35
CA VAL A 71 12.74 -8.56 -6.02
C VAL A 71 13.75 -7.43 -6.05
N MET A 72 14.45 -7.22 -4.93
CA MET A 72 15.47 -6.17 -4.77
C MET A 72 16.63 -6.70 -3.95
N TRP A 73 17.75 -5.99 -4.01
CA TRP A 73 18.92 -6.33 -3.22
C TRP A 73 18.71 -5.95 -1.74
N ASP A 74 18.90 -6.89 -0.81
CA ASP A 74 18.94 -6.58 0.63
C ASP A 74 20.41 -6.52 1.10
N PRO A 75 20.93 -5.34 1.46
CA PRO A 75 22.32 -5.17 1.90
C PRO A 75 22.60 -5.86 3.24
N VAL A 76 21.59 -6.14 4.07
CA VAL A 76 21.78 -6.83 5.36
C VAL A 76 22.12 -8.30 5.15
N LEU A 77 21.48 -8.93 4.15
CA LEU A 77 21.72 -10.34 3.80
C LEU A 77 22.73 -10.52 2.68
N GLN A 78 23.11 -9.43 2.00
CA GLN A 78 23.92 -9.45 0.77
C GLN A 78 23.35 -10.42 -0.26
N ARG A 79 22.02 -10.39 -0.43
CA ARG A 79 21.27 -11.27 -1.33
C ARG A 79 20.06 -10.56 -1.92
N TYR A 80 19.64 -11.00 -3.10
CA TYR A 80 18.35 -10.60 -3.64
C TYR A 80 17.22 -11.26 -2.85
N THR A 81 16.29 -10.45 -2.35
CA THR A 81 15.12 -10.90 -1.60
C THR A 81 13.86 -10.23 -2.11
N LEU A 82 12.70 -10.78 -1.73
CA LEU A 82 11.43 -10.16 -2.03
C LEU A 82 11.19 -9.01 -1.06
N MET A 83 10.91 -7.82 -1.58
CA MET A 83 10.50 -6.65 -0.81
C MET A 83 8.99 -6.47 -0.96
N LYS A 84 8.29 -6.20 0.15
CA LYS A 84 6.84 -6.00 0.19
C LYS A 84 6.47 -4.57 0.59
N GLU A 85 5.38 -4.07 0.00
CA GLU A 85 4.85 -2.76 0.32
C GLU A 85 4.39 -2.66 1.78
N THR A 86 4.90 -1.65 2.46
CA THR A 86 4.51 -1.24 3.80
C THR A 86 4.37 0.28 3.89
N LYS A 87 3.77 0.73 4.99
CA LYS A 87 3.61 2.14 5.29
C LYS A 87 4.99 2.76 5.54
N MET A 88 5.23 3.96 5.00
CA MET A 88 6.48 4.72 5.20
C MET A 88 6.73 5.10 6.67
N ARG A 89 5.66 5.28 7.45
CA ARG A 89 5.74 5.69 8.86
C ARG A 89 5.28 4.55 9.75
N GLY A 90 6.12 4.19 10.71
CA GLY A 90 5.87 3.16 11.72
C GLY A 90 7.09 2.27 11.93
N PRO A 91 7.05 1.37 12.93
CA PRO A 91 8.11 0.41 13.15
C PRO A 91 8.18 -0.61 12.00
N PHE A 92 9.36 -0.79 11.41
CA PHE A 92 9.58 -1.75 10.32
C PHE A 92 9.75 -3.19 10.81
N LEU A 93 10.12 -3.37 12.08
CA LEU A 93 10.16 -4.65 12.75
C LEU A 93 9.08 -4.68 13.82
N THR A 94 8.12 -5.59 13.65
CA THR A 94 7.01 -5.77 14.60
C THR A 94 6.92 -7.22 15.01
N LYS A 95 6.30 -7.51 16.16
CA LYS A 95 6.17 -8.89 16.67
C LYS A 95 5.42 -9.80 15.69
N SER A 96 4.51 -9.26 14.86
CA SER A 96 3.78 -10.02 13.85
C SER A 96 4.65 -10.46 12.67
N ASN A 97 5.85 -9.90 12.51
CA ASN A 97 6.83 -10.31 11.51
C ASN A 97 7.65 -11.54 11.91
N ILE A 98 7.53 -12.01 13.15
CA ILE A 98 8.26 -13.19 13.60
C ILE A 98 7.70 -14.41 12.88
N ALA A 99 8.54 -15.05 12.08
CA ALA A 99 8.19 -16.30 11.42
C ALA A 99 7.93 -17.39 12.45
N ARG A 100 6.98 -18.28 12.15
CA ARG A 100 6.76 -19.48 12.96
C ARG A 100 8.00 -20.38 12.86
N LYS A 101 8.25 -21.19 13.91
CA LYS A 101 9.30 -22.20 13.85
C LYS A 101 9.01 -23.17 12.70
N VAL A 102 9.98 -23.33 11.81
CA VAL A 102 9.95 -24.30 10.71
C VAL A 102 11.15 -25.20 10.89
N ASP A 103 10.92 -26.51 10.90
CA ASP A 103 11.98 -27.50 10.98
C ASP A 103 12.52 -27.78 9.58
N PHE A 104 13.85 -27.70 9.43
CA PHE A 104 14.49 -27.89 8.13
C PHE A 104 14.90 -29.37 7.94
N PRO A 105 14.63 -29.96 6.77
CA PRO A 105 14.91 -31.38 6.51
C PRO A 105 16.41 -31.70 6.39
N ILE A 106 17.26 -30.68 6.23
CA ILE A 106 18.69 -30.81 5.93
C ILE A 106 19.49 -31.49 7.07
N GLY A 107 19.03 -31.38 8.32
CA GLY A 107 19.69 -32.03 9.48
C GLY A 107 19.40 -33.53 9.59
N ALA A 108 18.28 -34.01 9.03
CA ALA A 108 17.88 -35.43 9.12
C ALA A 108 18.76 -36.35 8.26
N GLN A 109 19.31 -35.84 7.15
CA GLN A 109 20.21 -36.61 6.28
C GLN A 109 21.68 -36.63 6.73
N ARG A 110 22.10 -35.77 7.68
CA ARG A 110 23.51 -35.64 8.10
C ARG A 110 23.76 -35.82 9.60
N GLY A 111 22.76 -36.18 10.40
CA GLY A 111 22.94 -36.43 11.84
C GLY A 111 23.30 -35.19 12.68
N VAL A 112 23.24 -33.98 12.10
CA VAL A 112 23.55 -32.74 12.82
C VAL A 112 22.27 -32.20 13.46
N GLN A 113 22.08 -32.48 14.75
CA GLN A 113 21.07 -31.81 15.56
C GLN A 113 21.42 -30.32 15.69
N LEU A 114 20.75 -29.47 14.89
CA LEU A 114 20.80 -28.04 15.11
C LEU A 114 19.94 -27.69 16.34
N GLY A 115 20.59 -27.71 17.50
CA GLY A 115 20.21 -26.98 18.72
C GLY A 115 18.73 -26.93 19.06
N SER A 116 18.16 -28.05 19.50
CA SER A 116 16.97 -28.01 20.36
C SER A 116 17.41 -27.53 21.74
N LYS A 117 17.17 -26.25 22.06
CA LYS A 117 17.07 -25.86 23.47
C LYS A 117 15.64 -26.14 23.93
N LYS A 118 15.56 -26.99 24.97
CA LYS A 118 14.37 -27.18 25.81
C LYS A 118 13.89 -25.84 26.37
#